data_AF-A0A3N7CLY5-F1
#
_entry.id   AF-A0A3N7CLY5-F1
#
_cell.length_a   1.000
_cell.length_b   1.000
_cell.length_c   1.000
_cell.angle_alpha   90.00
_cell.angle_beta   90.00
_cell.angle_gamma   90.00
#
_symmetry.space_group_name_H-M   'P 1'
#
loop_
_entity.id
_entity.type
_entity.pdbx_description
1 polymer ?
#
loop_
_entity_poly.entity_id
_entity_poly.type
_entity_poly.pdbx_seq_one_letter_code
_entity_poly.pdbx_strand_id
1 'polypeptide(L)'
;MNNFPTSIIKFNIHQSLLMFLFLSVILVTGCKKNTDLNQTDPPKVEVPEPTVDINFNKLGYGIDLSGEYANISATRFKIINVAALYLSSKDRVVIDKLSGQRNYIIAGENVLAYSKSLSGKLKASSSFFSFKASMSYFDSLSFRSDYVYASYSLQIRQKQLKFNADLDLLKKNLSAEFKADIQNKSPEYLVSRYGTHLIVDLILGSKFEAVYRSQTTNTDREKAAKAGLSFALESIFDLDISLGSNFSSSQLNSDQKLFYRTVGGNSSISLIGEIDLGPTVPKKIQMAQWQASVDADNAELIDIGNEDGVINIADLISDEAKALAVRNYVKQYLIDRQVKMVDGPAPVYQFFDAGPSNFAYSMEKVPAIYSRFIFQTQVFKAYNKSIDGAKPVYQYYSAAKGEFILTLNASANLPGYTNMGVVFYAYDKQVPGSVPAFEYYYEAKINKKIYNTHYYSTSGTIPGRDWHYMGLPFYVFN
;
A
#
# COMPACT_ATOMS: atom_id res chain seq x y z
N MET A 1 22.45 -57.70 -27.53
CA MET A 1 21.21 -56.91 -27.55
C MET A 1 20.25 -57.65 -26.64
N ASN A 2 20.19 -57.26 -25.36
CA ASN A 2 19.86 -58.16 -24.26
C ASN A 2 18.70 -57.62 -23.41
N ASN A 3 17.63 -58.42 -23.38
CA ASN A 3 16.70 -58.80 -22.31
C ASN A 3 16.35 -57.84 -21.14
N PHE A 4 15.05 -57.49 -21.11
CA PHE A 4 14.04 -57.33 -20.01
C PHE A 4 14.40 -57.73 -18.55
N PRO A 5 13.56 -57.43 -17.51
CA PRO A 5 12.67 -56.28 -17.22
C PRO A 5 12.70 -55.79 -15.73
N THR A 6 11.91 -54.74 -15.44
CA THR A 6 11.30 -54.27 -14.16
C THR A 6 11.60 -54.96 -12.81
N SER A 7 11.92 -54.18 -11.76
CA SER A 7 11.03 -53.86 -10.61
C SER A 7 11.75 -53.37 -9.32
N ILE A 8 11.15 -52.33 -8.73
CA ILE A 8 10.97 -51.95 -7.31
C ILE A 8 11.92 -52.55 -6.25
N ILE A 9 12.63 -51.68 -5.52
CA ILE A 9 13.37 -52.00 -4.29
C ILE A 9 12.76 -51.25 -3.08
N LYS A 10 12.29 -52.03 -2.10
CA LYS A 10 12.10 -51.67 -0.68
C LYS A 10 12.76 -52.78 0.14
N PHE A 11 13.66 -52.49 1.07
CA PHE A 11 14.09 -53.33 2.23
C PHE A 11 15.15 -52.51 3.01
N ASN A 12 15.41 -52.59 4.32
CA ASN A 12 14.69 -52.97 5.54
C ASN A 12 15.63 -52.63 6.74
N ILE A 13 15.09 -52.69 7.96
CA ILE A 13 15.66 -52.32 9.27
C ILE A 13 16.65 -53.37 9.81
N HIS A 14 17.67 -52.98 10.62
CA HIS A 14 18.30 -53.83 11.65
C HIS A 14 18.82 -53.06 12.89
N GLN A 15 18.68 -53.69 14.07
CA GLN A 15 19.02 -53.25 15.44
C GLN A 15 20.33 -53.89 15.98
N SER A 16 21.00 -53.24 16.96
CA SER A 16 21.72 -53.79 18.15
C SER A 16 22.45 -52.63 18.87
N LEU A 17 22.16 -52.19 20.11
CA LEU A 17 22.38 -52.75 21.46
C LEU A 17 23.86 -53.01 21.85
N LEU A 18 24.45 -52.19 22.75
CA LEU A 18 25.14 -52.63 23.98
C LEU A 18 25.57 -51.45 24.89
N MET A 19 25.56 -51.73 26.19
CA MET A 19 25.76 -50.89 27.37
C MET A 19 26.96 -51.45 28.14
N PHE A 20 27.87 -50.65 28.71
CA PHE A 20 28.61 -51.01 29.94
C PHE A 20 29.27 -49.81 30.63
N LEU A 21 29.21 -49.88 31.95
CA LEU A 21 29.55 -48.89 32.97
C LEU A 21 30.77 -49.41 33.75
N PHE A 22 31.74 -48.56 34.12
CA PHE A 22 32.61 -48.84 35.28
C PHE A 22 33.14 -47.56 35.92
N LEU A 23 33.10 -47.57 37.25
CA LEU A 23 33.43 -46.51 38.20
C LEU A 23 34.65 -46.98 39.02
N SER A 24 35.62 -46.12 39.31
CA SER A 24 36.44 -46.24 40.53
C SER A 24 37.21 -44.94 40.84
N VAL A 25 37.05 -44.50 42.09
CA VAL A 25 37.64 -43.34 42.79
C VAL A 25 38.96 -43.74 43.47
N ILE A 26 39.92 -42.81 43.66
CA ILE A 26 40.74 -42.59 44.89
C ILE A 26 41.69 -41.37 44.74
N LEU A 27 41.34 -40.29 45.45
CA LEU A 27 42.08 -39.47 46.45
C LEU A 27 43.55 -38.97 46.26
N VAL A 28 43.66 -37.63 46.27
CA VAL A 28 44.58 -36.65 46.94
C VAL A 28 46.11 -36.79 46.86
N THR A 29 46.78 -35.72 46.39
CA THR A 29 47.76 -34.88 47.14
C THR A 29 48.40 -33.84 46.22
N GLY A 30 48.56 -32.61 46.72
CA GLY A 30 49.11 -31.48 45.98
C GLY A 30 50.60 -31.26 46.22
N CYS A 31 51.25 -30.47 45.37
CA CYS A 31 52.34 -29.56 45.73
C CYS A 31 52.71 -28.59 44.58
N LYS A 32 53.28 -27.45 44.97
CA LYS A 32 53.48 -26.21 44.21
C LYS A 32 54.71 -26.20 43.27
N LYS A 33 54.59 -25.31 42.27
CA LYS A 33 55.57 -24.35 41.67
C LYS A 33 56.58 -24.77 40.57
N ASN A 34 56.49 -23.97 39.49
CA ASN A 34 57.50 -23.49 38.53
C ASN A 34 58.04 -24.51 37.50
N THR A 35 58.17 -24.21 36.20
CA THR A 35 58.69 -22.99 35.56
C THR A 35 58.19 -22.89 34.10
N ASP A 36 58.10 -21.66 33.60
CA ASP A 36 57.74 -21.24 32.24
C ASP A 36 58.49 -21.94 31.09
N LEU A 37 57.76 -22.22 30.00
CA LEU A 37 58.26 -21.95 28.64
C LEU A 37 57.14 -21.31 27.81
N ASN A 38 57.44 -20.09 27.37
CA ASN A 38 56.60 -19.19 26.59
C ASN A 38 56.10 -19.80 25.28
N GLN A 39 54.79 -19.74 25.07
CA GLN A 39 54.22 -19.51 23.74
C GLN A 39 52.99 -18.61 23.91
N THR A 40 53.21 -17.31 23.87
CA THR A 40 52.13 -16.32 23.80
C THR A 40 51.51 -16.42 22.41
N ASP A 41 50.28 -16.93 22.33
CA ASP A 41 49.39 -16.63 21.23
C ASP A 41 49.31 -15.10 21.05
N PRO A 42 49.31 -14.57 19.81
CA PRO A 42 49.14 -13.15 19.60
C PRO A 42 47.80 -12.73 20.20
N PRO A 43 47.73 -11.58 20.91
CA PRO A 43 46.49 -11.14 21.51
C PRO A 43 45.47 -10.95 20.40
N LYS A 44 44.35 -11.68 20.49
CA LYS A 44 43.15 -11.37 19.73
C LYS A 44 42.75 -9.95 20.10
N VAL A 45 43.11 -8.99 19.25
CA VAL A 45 42.67 -7.61 19.38
C VAL A 45 41.18 -7.61 19.08
N GLU A 46 40.37 -7.88 20.11
CA GLU A 46 39.01 -7.35 20.16
C GLU A 46 39.18 -5.84 20.18
N VAL A 47 38.98 -5.21 19.01
CA VAL A 47 38.83 -3.77 18.92
C VAL A 47 37.60 -3.44 19.78
N PRO A 48 37.74 -2.74 20.91
CA PRO A 48 36.59 -2.34 21.69
C PRO A 48 35.71 -1.47 20.79
N GLU A 49 34.42 -1.79 20.65
CA GLU A 49 33.48 -0.81 20.11
C GLU A 49 33.61 0.45 20.97
N PRO A 50 33.95 1.62 20.40
CA PRO A 50 34.25 2.74 21.25
C PRO A 50 32.93 3.25 21.85
N THR A 51 32.92 3.32 23.18
CA THR A 51 31.78 3.74 24.00
C THR A 51 31.56 5.24 23.88
N VAL A 52 30.90 5.65 22.81
CA VAL A 52 30.24 6.94 22.71
C VAL A 52 28.77 6.64 22.41
N ASP A 53 27.93 6.74 23.44
CA ASP A 53 26.47 6.56 23.34
C ASP A 53 25.83 7.79 22.67
N ILE A 54 26.29 8.12 21.46
CA ILE A 54 25.61 9.08 20.60
C ILE A 54 24.59 8.31 19.78
N ASN A 55 23.31 8.57 20.06
CA ASN A 55 22.21 8.02 19.28
C ASN A 55 22.09 8.75 17.93
N PHE A 56 22.63 8.14 16.87
CA PHE A 56 22.49 8.60 15.48
C PHE A 56 21.14 8.22 14.85
N ASN A 57 20.20 7.71 15.64
CA ASN A 57 18.85 7.31 15.23
C ASN A 57 18.89 6.37 14.01
N LYS A 58 18.29 6.77 12.88
CA LYS A 58 18.19 5.98 11.65
C LYS A 58 19.16 6.45 10.56
N LEU A 59 20.15 7.29 10.88
CA LEU A 59 21.19 7.66 9.93
C LEU A 59 22.04 6.42 9.64
N GLY A 60 22.30 6.12 8.36
CA GLY A 60 23.04 4.92 7.98
C GLY A 60 22.22 3.62 8.00
N TYR A 61 20.90 3.69 8.21
CA TYR A 61 19.99 2.55 8.13
C TYR A 61 19.37 2.44 6.74
N GLY A 62 18.96 1.23 6.41
CA GLY A 62 18.16 0.96 5.23
C GLY A 62 16.76 1.58 5.27
N ILE A 63 16.18 1.86 4.11
CA ILE A 63 14.79 2.30 3.91
C ILE A 63 14.17 1.62 2.68
N ASP A 64 12.92 1.19 2.82
CA ASP A 64 12.11 0.66 1.73
C ASP A 64 11.23 1.77 1.13
N LEU A 65 11.59 2.26 -0.06
CA LEU A 65 10.82 3.31 -0.73
C LEU A 65 9.41 2.88 -1.20
N SER A 66 9.04 1.61 -1.09
CA SER A 66 7.63 1.19 -1.26
C SER A 66 6.79 1.36 0.02
N GLY A 67 7.45 1.56 1.16
CA GLY A 67 6.84 1.78 2.48
C GLY A 67 6.29 3.20 2.65
N GLU A 68 6.25 3.69 3.88
CA GLU A 68 5.75 5.03 4.18
C GLU A 68 6.86 6.08 4.04
N TYR A 69 6.52 7.26 3.50
CA TYR A 69 7.45 8.37 3.38
C TYR A 69 7.91 8.87 4.75
N ALA A 70 9.23 8.89 4.95
CA ALA A 70 9.90 9.40 6.14
C ALA A 70 9.22 8.96 7.46
N ASN A 71 9.05 7.65 7.59
CA ASN A 71 8.52 7.02 8.79
C ASN A 71 9.42 5.85 9.19
N ILE A 72 9.54 5.60 10.49
CA ILE A 72 10.32 4.48 11.02
C ILE A 72 9.82 3.11 10.53
N SER A 73 8.54 2.96 10.18
CA SER A 73 7.96 1.73 9.61
C SER A 73 8.58 1.33 8.27
N ALA A 74 9.10 2.30 7.51
CA ALA A 74 9.82 2.05 6.27
C ALA A 74 11.30 1.75 6.47
N THR A 75 11.85 1.98 7.67
CA THR A 75 13.26 1.72 7.95
C THR A 75 13.55 0.23 8.08
N ARG A 76 14.81 -0.14 7.85
CA ARG A 76 15.32 -1.52 7.81
C ARG A 76 16.60 -1.60 8.64
N PHE A 77 17.41 -2.64 8.45
CA PHE A 77 18.60 -2.85 9.28
C PHE A 77 19.75 -1.87 8.96
N LYS A 78 20.68 -1.74 9.91
CA LYS A 78 21.87 -0.88 9.85
C LYS A 78 22.79 -1.31 8.70
N ILE A 79 23.14 -0.35 7.83
CA ILE A 79 24.04 -0.56 6.68
C ILE A 79 25.41 0.07 6.94
N ILE A 80 25.46 1.24 7.59
CA ILE A 80 26.69 1.96 7.91
C ILE A 80 26.99 1.88 9.41
N ASN A 81 28.25 1.64 9.76
CA ASN A 81 28.74 1.82 11.12
C ASN A 81 28.99 3.31 11.39
N VAL A 82 27.92 4.04 11.70
CA VAL A 82 27.98 5.50 11.91
C VAL A 82 28.85 5.89 13.10
N ALA A 83 28.82 5.09 14.18
CA ALA A 83 29.65 5.34 15.35
C ALA A 83 31.15 5.27 15.01
N ALA A 84 31.58 4.22 14.31
CA ALA A 84 32.98 4.12 13.87
C ALA A 84 33.39 5.26 12.93
N LEU A 85 32.51 5.66 12.01
CA LEU A 85 32.76 6.80 11.13
C LEU A 85 32.91 8.11 11.93
N TYR A 86 32.00 8.39 12.86
CA TYR A 86 32.05 9.57 13.71
C TYR A 86 33.32 9.63 14.58
N LEU A 87 33.74 8.49 15.11
CA LEU A 87 34.91 8.42 16.00
C LEU A 87 36.23 8.56 15.25
N SER A 88 36.30 8.05 14.01
CA SER A 88 37.47 8.25 13.14
C SER A 88 37.55 9.68 12.60
N SER A 89 36.41 10.35 12.36
CA SER A 89 36.37 11.75 11.95
C SER A 89 35.02 12.37 12.27
N LYS A 90 34.97 13.17 13.34
CA LYS A 90 33.72 13.78 13.85
C LYS A 90 32.99 14.61 12.80
N ASP A 91 33.73 15.30 11.93
CA ASP A 91 33.18 16.18 10.89
C ASP A 91 32.47 15.42 9.75
N ARG A 92 32.52 14.09 9.74
CA ARG A 92 31.84 13.23 8.73
C ARG A 92 30.39 12.95 9.08
N VAL A 93 29.97 13.19 10.31
CA VAL A 93 28.57 13.10 10.72
C VAL A 93 28.16 14.46 11.29
N VAL A 94 27.32 15.16 10.56
CA VAL A 94 26.84 16.49 10.93
C VAL A 94 25.56 16.35 11.75
N ILE A 95 25.55 17.01 12.91
CA ILE A 95 24.42 17.03 13.85
C ILE A 95 23.97 18.49 13.97
N ASP A 96 22.97 18.86 13.18
CA ASP A 96 22.43 20.22 13.19
C ASP A 96 21.24 20.29 14.15
N LYS A 97 21.27 21.24 15.10
CA LYS A 97 20.09 21.59 15.88
C LYS A 97 19.14 22.36 14.98
N LEU A 98 17.90 21.89 14.89
CA LEU A 98 16.84 22.61 14.21
C LEU A 98 15.88 23.19 15.23
N SER A 99 15.25 24.29 14.86
CA SER A 99 14.14 24.85 15.62
C SER A 99 13.15 25.43 14.63
N GLY A 100 11.87 25.19 14.88
CA GLY A 100 10.79 25.74 14.09
C GLY A 100 9.82 24.70 13.56
N GLN A 101 8.69 25.23 13.12
CA GLN A 101 7.60 24.47 12.56
C GLN A 101 7.64 24.55 11.04
N ARG A 102 7.39 23.44 10.37
CA ARG A 102 7.15 23.39 8.93
C ARG A 102 5.81 22.74 8.70
N ASN A 103 5.03 23.29 7.78
CA ASN A 103 3.86 22.59 7.28
C ASN A 103 3.85 22.60 5.76
N TYR A 104 3.18 21.60 5.17
CA TYR A 104 2.97 21.54 3.73
C TYR A 104 1.78 20.65 3.41
N ILE A 105 1.25 20.87 2.21
CA ILE A 105 0.18 20.06 1.63
C ILE A 105 0.67 19.44 0.34
N ILE A 106 0.26 18.20 0.13
CA ILE A 106 0.37 17.49 -1.14
C ILE A 106 -1.04 17.15 -1.57
N ALA A 107 -1.38 17.36 -2.84
CA ALA A 107 -2.66 16.95 -3.38
C ALA A 107 -2.49 16.37 -4.78
N GLY A 108 -3.50 15.63 -5.22
CA GLY A 108 -3.61 15.14 -6.58
C GLY A 108 -5.05 14.85 -6.96
N GLU A 109 -5.38 15.11 -8.22
CA GLU A 109 -6.69 14.82 -8.82
C GLU A 109 -7.03 13.31 -8.87
N ASN A 110 -6.03 12.46 -8.63
CA ASN A 110 -6.12 11.01 -8.45
C ASN A 110 -4.88 10.51 -7.68
N VAL A 111 -4.84 9.21 -7.38
CA VAL A 111 -3.78 8.61 -6.56
C VAL A 111 -2.39 8.65 -7.23
N LEU A 112 -2.31 8.63 -8.57
CA LEU A 112 -1.02 8.73 -9.28
C LEU A 112 -0.47 10.15 -9.23
N ALA A 113 -1.31 11.17 -9.43
CA ALA A 113 -0.92 12.56 -9.30
C ALA A 113 -0.41 12.87 -7.89
N TYR A 114 -1.12 12.37 -6.87
CA TYR A 114 -0.71 12.48 -5.47
C TYR A 114 0.63 11.76 -5.21
N SER A 115 0.76 10.49 -5.62
CA SER A 115 1.98 9.71 -5.45
C SER A 115 3.18 10.33 -6.18
N LYS A 116 2.97 10.92 -7.36
CA LYS A 116 4.01 11.66 -8.11
C LYS A 116 4.54 12.83 -7.30
N SER A 117 3.66 13.62 -6.69
CA SER A 117 4.05 14.76 -5.85
C SER A 117 4.80 14.32 -4.59
N LEU A 118 4.39 13.22 -3.95
CA LEU A 118 5.10 12.65 -2.80
C LEU A 118 6.46 12.06 -3.19
N SER A 119 6.50 11.28 -4.27
CA SER A 119 7.72 10.63 -4.78
C SER A 119 8.73 11.63 -5.31
N GLY A 120 8.26 12.78 -5.82
CA GLY A 120 9.11 13.87 -6.28
C GLY A 120 9.94 14.54 -5.18
N LYS A 121 9.67 14.25 -3.90
CA LYS A 121 10.50 14.73 -2.79
C LYS A 121 11.90 14.14 -2.76
N LEU A 122 12.09 12.94 -3.32
CA LEU A 122 13.41 12.31 -3.46
C LEU A 122 13.68 11.99 -4.92
N LYS A 123 14.88 12.34 -5.40
CA LYS A 123 15.33 11.99 -6.75
C LYS A 123 15.27 10.49 -7.00
N ALA A 124 15.69 9.69 -6.02
CA ALA A 124 15.70 8.23 -6.09
C ALA A 124 14.30 7.59 -6.28
N SER A 125 13.24 8.26 -5.83
CA SER A 125 11.85 7.80 -6.04
C SER A 125 11.15 8.46 -7.22
N SER A 126 11.67 9.56 -7.78
CA SER A 126 10.98 10.38 -8.80
C SER A 126 10.52 9.61 -10.05
N SER A 127 11.24 8.54 -10.42
CA SER A 127 10.93 7.69 -11.57
C SER A 127 9.92 6.58 -11.26
N PHE A 128 9.44 6.48 -10.01
CA PHE A 128 8.52 5.45 -9.54
C PHE A 128 7.37 6.12 -8.79
N PHE A 129 6.16 5.57 -8.86
CA PHE A 129 5.07 5.97 -7.97
C PHE A 129 5.26 5.34 -6.58
N SER A 130 6.26 5.83 -5.85
CA SER A 130 6.74 5.29 -4.58
C SER A 130 5.82 5.64 -3.41
N PHE A 131 6.21 5.14 -2.25
CA PHE A 131 5.58 5.38 -0.96
C PHE A 131 4.13 4.90 -0.82
N LYS A 132 3.77 3.81 -1.52
CA LYS A 132 2.41 3.27 -1.58
C LYS A 132 1.75 3.11 -0.20
N ALA A 133 2.52 2.72 0.82
CA ALA A 133 1.99 2.55 2.17
C ALA A 133 1.47 3.87 2.79
N SER A 134 2.00 5.04 2.41
CA SER A 134 1.49 6.36 2.83
C SER A 134 0.08 6.69 2.35
N MET A 135 -0.48 5.87 1.44
CA MET A 135 -1.85 6.02 0.92
C MET A 135 -2.74 4.82 1.28
N SER A 136 -2.19 3.79 1.91
CA SER A 136 -2.88 2.51 2.15
C SER A 136 -3.68 2.50 3.45
N TYR A 137 -3.97 3.67 4.03
CA TYR A 137 -4.77 3.80 5.25
C TYR A 137 -6.25 3.57 5.01
N PHE A 138 -6.72 3.82 3.80
CA PHE A 138 -8.07 3.47 3.42
C PHE A 138 -8.04 2.08 2.77
N ASP A 139 -9.15 1.35 2.85
CA ASP A 139 -9.39 0.04 2.25
C ASP A 139 -8.94 -0.13 0.78
N SER A 140 -9.29 -1.25 0.14
CA SER A 140 -8.97 -1.52 -1.27
C SER A 140 -9.40 -0.41 -2.25
N LEU A 141 -10.28 0.51 -1.83
CA LEU A 141 -10.72 1.67 -2.61
C LEU A 141 -9.69 2.81 -2.66
N SER A 142 -8.61 2.78 -1.86
CA SER A 142 -7.50 3.76 -1.80
C SER A 142 -6.80 4.07 -3.12
N PHE A 143 -7.09 3.31 -4.17
CA PHE A 143 -6.44 3.45 -5.46
C PHE A 143 -7.42 3.68 -6.61
N ARG A 144 -8.72 3.88 -6.33
CA ARG A 144 -9.69 4.13 -7.41
C ARG A 144 -9.49 5.52 -8.03
N SER A 145 -9.66 5.57 -9.35
CA SER A 145 -9.46 6.78 -10.17
C SER A 145 -10.50 7.87 -9.92
N ASP A 146 -11.66 7.52 -9.36
CA ASP A 146 -12.73 8.47 -9.07
C ASP A 146 -12.52 9.23 -7.76
N TYR A 147 -11.57 8.84 -6.91
CA TYR A 147 -11.15 9.63 -5.74
C TYR A 147 -10.09 10.68 -6.08
N VAL A 148 -10.10 11.75 -5.30
CA VAL A 148 -9.04 12.75 -5.17
C VAL A 148 -8.36 12.60 -3.82
N TYR A 149 -7.09 13.01 -3.72
CA TYR A 149 -6.27 12.80 -2.53
C TYR A 149 -5.58 14.09 -2.11
N ALA A 150 -5.51 14.34 -0.81
CA ALA A 150 -4.69 15.39 -0.24
C ALA A 150 -4.10 14.94 1.09
N SER A 151 -2.96 15.49 1.49
CA SER A 151 -2.39 15.25 2.81
C SER A 151 -1.74 16.50 3.36
N TYR A 152 -1.84 16.69 4.66
CA TYR A 152 -1.20 17.75 5.42
C TYR A 152 -0.18 17.14 6.37
N SER A 153 0.99 17.79 6.46
CA SER A 153 2.03 17.45 7.41
C SER A 153 2.38 18.69 8.20
N LEU A 154 2.29 18.60 9.52
CA LEU A 154 2.76 19.59 10.48
C LEU A 154 3.95 19.00 11.22
N GLN A 155 5.13 19.56 10.99
CA GLN A 155 6.40 19.11 11.55
C GLN A 155 6.92 20.12 12.56
N ILE A 156 7.26 19.64 13.75
CA ILE A 156 8.02 20.37 14.77
C ILE A 156 9.45 19.81 14.73
N ARG A 157 10.39 20.55 14.14
CA ARG A 157 11.74 20.05 13.82
C ARG A 157 12.69 20.31 14.98
N GLN A 158 13.44 19.28 15.37
CA GLN A 158 14.38 19.32 16.50
C GLN A 158 15.84 19.14 16.07
N LYS A 159 16.09 18.24 15.11
CA LYS A 159 17.46 17.87 14.71
C LYS A 159 17.52 17.41 13.27
N GLN A 160 18.65 17.65 12.61
CA GLN A 160 18.99 17.01 11.34
C GLN A 160 20.31 16.26 11.49
N LEU A 161 20.34 15.03 10.98
CA LEU A 161 21.50 14.16 10.97
C LEU A 161 21.84 13.84 9.52
N LYS A 162 23.07 14.17 9.09
CA LYS A 162 23.51 13.93 7.72
C LYS A 162 24.98 13.54 7.64
N PHE A 163 25.35 12.80 6.60
CA PHE A 163 26.75 12.55 6.30
C PHE A 163 27.39 13.72 5.56
N ASN A 164 28.62 14.03 5.94
CA ASN A 164 29.57 14.81 5.15
C ASN A 164 30.66 13.85 4.64
N ALA A 165 30.23 12.85 3.87
CA ALA A 165 31.04 11.76 3.38
C ALA A 165 30.66 11.43 1.94
N ASP A 166 31.66 11.15 1.11
CA ASP A 166 31.44 10.59 -0.22
C ASP A 166 31.09 9.10 -0.16
N LEU A 167 30.67 8.56 -1.31
CA LEU A 167 30.26 7.16 -1.43
C LEU A 167 31.40 6.19 -1.07
N ASP A 168 32.65 6.52 -1.39
CA ASP A 168 33.80 5.66 -1.12
C ASP A 168 34.10 5.55 0.37
N LEU A 169 33.95 6.65 1.12
CA LEU A 169 34.06 6.63 2.57
C LEU A 169 32.91 5.84 3.21
N LEU A 170 31.69 5.95 2.69
CA LEU A 170 30.55 5.15 3.16
C LEU A 170 30.79 3.64 2.93
N LYS A 171 31.31 3.24 1.76
CA LYS A 171 31.67 1.84 1.46
C LYS A 171 32.71 1.26 2.42
N LYS A 172 33.68 2.06 2.86
CA LYS A 172 34.69 1.64 3.85
C LYS A 172 34.06 1.37 5.22
N ASN A 173 32.99 2.09 5.55
CA ASN A 173 32.33 2.09 6.86
C ASN A 173 31.03 1.24 6.89
N LEU A 174 30.83 0.29 5.97
CA LEU A 174 29.68 -0.63 6.05
C LEU A 174 29.72 -1.47 7.33
N SER A 175 28.55 -1.79 7.87
CA SER A 175 28.39 -2.71 9.00
C SER A 175 28.95 -4.10 8.66
N ALA A 176 29.41 -4.83 9.67
CA ALA A 176 29.97 -6.17 9.47
C ALA A 176 28.93 -7.14 8.87
N GLU A 177 27.69 -7.02 9.32
CA GLU A 177 26.56 -7.82 8.86
C GLU A 177 26.25 -7.55 7.38
N PHE A 178 26.19 -6.27 6.98
CA PHE A 178 25.90 -5.93 5.58
C PHE A 178 27.05 -6.38 4.66
N LYS A 179 28.32 -6.21 5.08
CA LYS A 179 29.48 -6.72 4.33
C LYS A 179 29.41 -8.23 4.13
N ALA A 180 29.07 -8.98 5.18
CA ALA A 180 28.93 -10.44 5.10
C ALA A 180 27.74 -10.85 4.21
N ASP A 181 26.61 -10.16 4.31
CA ASP A 181 25.42 -10.47 3.52
C ASP A 181 25.61 -10.16 2.02
N ILE A 182 26.33 -9.10 1.66
CA ILE A 182 26.69 -8.80 0.27
C ILE A 182 27.38 -10.00 -0.39
N GLN A 183 28.32 -10.62 0.33
CA GLN A 183 29.08 -11.76 -0.17
C GLN A 183 28.23 -13.03 -0.28
N ASN A 184 27.31 -13.26 0.67
CA ASN A 184 26.73 -14.58 0.89
C ASN A 184 25.23 -14.70 0.58
N LYS A 185 24.50 -13.59 0.35
CA LYS A 185 23.03 -13.59 0.24
C LYS A 185 22.51 -13.12 -1.11
N SER A 186 21.29 -13.51 -1.47
CA SER A 186 20.67 -13.10 -2.73
C SER A 186 20.30 -11.61 -2.76
N PRO A 187 20.13 -11.00 -3.95
CA PRO A 187 19.54 -9.66 -4.07
C PRO A 187 18.21 -9.49 -3.34
N GLU A 188 17.33 -10.50 -3.42
CA GLU A 188 16.06 -10.54 -2.70
C GLU A 188 16.25 -10.43 -1.18
N TYR A 189 17.17 -11.22 -0.63
CA TYR A 189 17.48 -11.15 0.80
C TYR A 189 18.00 -9.77 1.18
N LEU A 190 18.92 -9.20 0.38
CA LEU A 190 19.47 -7.87 0.66
C LEU A 190 18.39 -6.79 0.68
N VAL A 191 17.45 -6.81 -0.28
CA VAL A 191 16.36 -5.83 -0.32
C VAL A 191 15.33 -6.05 0.77
N SER A 192 14.95 -7.30 1.08
CA SER A 192 14.01 -7.56 2.18
C SER A 192 14.59 -7.18 3.54
N ARG A 193 15.90 -7.43 3.75
CA ARG A 193 16.60 -7.16 5.00
C ARG A 193 16.98 -5.69 5.16
N TYR A 194 17.54 -5.06 4.13
CA TYR A 194 18.12 -3.71 4.22
C TYR A 194 17.30 -2.65 3.48
N GLY A 195 16.18 -3.01 2.85
CA GLY A 195 15.39 -2.08 2.06
C GLY A 195 16.01 -1.81 0.70
N THR A 196 15.51 -0.79 0.01
CA THR A 196 15.97 -0.44 -1.35
C THR A 196 17.06 0.61 -1.34
N HIS A 197 17.09 1.48 -0.32
CA HIS A 197 18.01 2.59 -0.21
C HIS A 197 18.60 2.72 1.20
N LEU A 198 19.70 3.45 1.32
CA LEU A 198 20.36 3.89 2.54
C LEU A 198 19.90 5.31 2.90
N ILE A 199 19.58 5.58 4.17
CA ILE A 199 19.33 6.94 4.66
C ILE A 199 20.65 7.66 4.94
N VAL A 200 20.86 8.81 4.30
CA VAL A 200 22.08 9.63 4.43
C VAL A 200 21.84 11.07 4.92
N ASP A 201 20.59 11.54 4.89
CA ASP A 201 20.17 12.81 5.47
C ASP A 201 18.74 12.70 5.99
N LEU A 202 18.53 12.89 7.29
CA LEU A 202 17.22 12.77 7.92
C LEU A 202 16.93 13.90 8.89
N ILE A 203 15.65 14.20 9.05
CA ILE A 203 15.13 15.19 10.00
C ILE A 203 14.38 14.46 11.11
N LEU A 204 14.75 14.78 12.35
CA LEU A 204 14.12 14.31 13.57
C LEU A 204 13.26 15.40 14.21
N GLY A 205 12.16 14.97 14.82
CA GLY A 205 11.27 15.83 15.58
C GLY A 205 9.93 15.14 15.79
N SER A 206 8.84 15.88 15.72
CA SER A 206 7.50 15.32 15.81
C SER A 206 6.64 15.79 14.65
N LYS A 207 5.70 14.95 14.21
CA LYS A 207 4.87 15.18 13.03
C LYS A 207 3.43 14.83 13.31
N PHE A 208 2.52 15.75 13.03
CA PHE A 208 1.11 15.44 12.81
C PHE A 208 0.91 15.27 11.30
N GLU A 209 0.30 14.16 10.91
CA GLU A 209 -0.01 13.83 9.52
C GLU A 209 -1.51 13.58 9.40
N ALA A 210 -2.11 14.18 8.38
CA ALA A 210 -3.48 13.93 7.98
C ALA A 210 -3.52 13.58 6.50
N VAL A 211 -4.18 12.49 6.13
CA VAL A 211 -4.41 12.06 4.75
C VAL A 211 -5.91 12.06 4.51
N TYR A 212 -6.34 12.62 3.39
CA TYR A 212 -7.72 12.82 3.01
C TYR A 212 -7.98 12.19 1.64
N ARG A 213 -9.11 11.51 1.50
CA ARG A 213 -9.68 11.13 0.19
C ARG A 213 -11.11 11.59 0.07
N SER A 214 -11.57 11.84 -1.15
CA SER A 214 -12.99 12.05 -1.46
C SER A 214 -13.30 11.79 -2.92
N GLN A 215 -14.55 11.49 -3.22
CA GLN A 215 -15.09 11.65 -4.58
C GLN A 215 -15.48 13.11 -4.77
N THR A 216 -15.43 13.62 -6.00
CA THR A 216 -15.85 14.99 -6.29
C THR A 216 -16.48 15.11 -7.68
N THR A 217 -17.49 15.96 -7.79
CA THR A 217 -18.05 16.40 -9.08
C THR A 217 -17.43 17.71 -9.58
N ASN A 218 -16.51 18.29 -8.81
CA ASN A 218 -15.78 19.49 -9.20
C ASN A 218 -14.83 19.18 -10.36
N THR A 219 -14.81 20.05 -11.37
CA THR A 219 -13.89 19.94 -12.52
C THR A 219 -12.45 20.20 -12.11
N ASP A 220 -12.22 21.08 -11.13
CA ASP A 220 -10.90 21.27 -10.50
C ASP A 220 -10.76 20.33 -9.30
N ARG A 221 -10.44 19.07 -9.63
CA ARG A 221 -10.38 17.94 -8.69
C ARG A 221 -9.33 18.14 -7.60
N GLU A 222 -8.15 18.67 -7.95
CA GLU A 222 -7.08 18.90 -6.97
C GLU A 222 -7.46 20.01 -5.98
N LYS A 223 -8.08 21.10 -6.46
CA LYS A 223 -8.61 22.16 -5.58
C LYS A 223 -9.70 21.63 -4.66
N ALA A 224 -10.56 20.76 -5.16
CA ALA A 224 -11.58 20.11 -4.34
C ALA A 224 -10.97 19.23 -3.23
N ALA A 225 -9.88 18.51 -3.52
CA ALA A 225 -9.14 17.73 -2.53
C ALA A 225 -8.55 18.61 -1.43
N LYS A 226 -7.88 19.71 -1.82
CA LYS A 226 -7.28 20.69 -0.89
C LYS A 226 -8.36 21.34 -0.01
N ALA A 227 -9.47 21.76 -0.60
CA ALA A 227 -10.56 22.41 0.12
C ALA A 227 -11.20 21.47 1.17
N GLY A 228 -11.43 20.21 0.81
CA GLY A 228 -11.96 19.19 1.72
C GLY A 228 -11.02 18.89 2.89
N LEU A 229 -9.73 18.74 2.62
CA LEU A 229 -8.72 18.57 3.66
C LEU A 229 -8.64 19.79 4.59
N SER A 230 -8.59 21.02 4.05
CA SER A 230 -8.57 22.25 4.87
C SER A 230 -9.79 22.34 5.78
N PHE A 231 -10.98 22.08 5.26
CA PHE A 231 -12.21 22.07 6.04
C PHE A 231 -12.13 21.08 7.20
N ALA A 232 -11.63 19.87 6.95
CA ALA A 232 -11.46 18.84 7.97
C ALA A 232 -10.44 19.27 9.05
N LEU A 233 -9.33 19.87 8.64
CA LEU A 233 -8.28 20.32 9.55
C LEU A 233 -8.73 21.45 10.47
N GLU A 234 -9.44 22.44 9.93
CA GLU A 234 -10.03 23.51 10.74
C GLU A 234 -11.11 22.97 11.68
N SER A 235 -12.07 22.20 11.15
CA SER A 235 -13.24 21.77 11.90
C SER A 235 -12.93 20.76 13.01
N ILE A 236 -11.94 19.88 12.81
CA ILE A 236 -11.60 18.80 13.73
C ILE A 236 -10.44 19.18 14.64
N PHE A 237 -9.43 19.89 14.13
CA PHE A 237 -8.17 20.10 14.85
C PHE A 237 -7.90 21.57 15.19
N ASP A 238 -8.80 22.50 14.86
CA ASP A 238 -8.60 23.95 15.00
C ASP A 238 -7.31 24.43 14.29
N LEU A 239 -6.94 23.76 13.19
CA LEU A 239 -5.82 24.14 12.35
C LEU A 239 -6.33 24.98 11.18
N ASP A 240 -6.30 26.30 11.34
CA ASP A 240 -6.55 27.22 10.23
C ASP A 240 -5.38 27.18 9.25
N ILE A 241 -5.67 26.61 8.08
CA ILE A 241 -4.74 26.57 6.95
C ILE A 241 -5.43 27.35 5.84
N SER A 242 -5.33 28.68 5.93
CA SER A 242 -5.88 29.61 4.95
C SER A 242 -5.25 29.39 3.57
N LEU A 243 -5.80 28.47 2.77
CA LEU A 243 -5.24 28.05 1.47
C LEU A 243 -5.73 28.87 0.27
N GLY A 244 -6.40 30.01 0.49
CA GLY A 244 -6.97 30.80 -0.61
C GLY A 244 -8.04 30.05 -1.44
N SER A 245 -8.52 28.89 -0.96
CA SER A 245 -9.60 28.10 -1.57
C SER A 245 -10.89 28.31 -0.78
N ASN A 246 -11.90 28.90 -1.41
CA ASN A 246 -13.24 28.96 -0.84
C ASN A 246 -13.73 27.54 -0.52
N PHE A 247 -14.21 27.34 0.73
CA PHE A 247 -14.81 26.09 1.20
C PHE A 247 -15.94 25.58 0.31
N SER A 248 -16.51 26.42 -0.55
CA SER A 248 -17.51 26.04 -1.56
C SER A 248 -17.07 24.87 -2.45
N SER A 249 -15.77 24.72 -2.73
CA SER A 249 -15.29 23.59 -3.54
C SER A 249 -15.46 22.24 -2.84
N SER A 250 -15.49 22.21 -1.50
CA SER A 250 -15.74 20.99 -0.71
C SER A 250 -17.22 20.57 -0.70
N GLN A 251 -18.15 21.46 -1.04
CA GLN A 251 -19.59 21.15 -1.12
C GLN A 251 -19.92 20.15 -2.24
N LEU A 252 -19.02 20.01 -3.21
CA LEU A 252 -19.11 19.04 -4.30
C LEU A 252 -18.41 17.71 -3.98
N ASN A 253 -17.83 17.59 -2.77
CA ASN A 253 -17.18 16.36 -2.33
C ASN A 253 -18.17 15.43 -1.63
N SER A 254 -17.98 14.14 -1.87
CA SER A 254 -18.76 13.05 -1.29
C SER A 254 -17.82 11.90 -0.92
N ASP A 255 -18.31 10.95 -0.10
CA ASP A 255 -17.52 9.81 0.39
C ASP A 255 -16.14 10.24 0.93
N GLN A 256 -16.19 11.26 1.78
CA GLN A 256 -15.01 11.93 2.30
C GLN A 256 -14.48 11.16 3.51
N LYS A 257 -13.19 10.87 3.53
CA LYS A 257 -12.55 10.16 4.63
C LYS A 257 -11.21 10.78 4.99
N LEU A 258 -10.93 10.85 6.29
CA LEU A 258 -9.70 11.38 6.85
C LEU A 258 -9.02 10.30 7.70
N PHE A 259 -7.74 10.06 7.46
CA PHE A 259 -6.85 9.37 8.38
C PHE A 259 -5.94 10.42 9.02
N TYR A 260 -5.66 10.30 10.32
CA TYR A 260 -4.70 11.17 10.99
C TYR A 260 -3.84 10.39 11.98
N ARG A 261 -2.64 10.90 12.23
CA ARG A 261 -1.77 10.41 13.30
C ARG A 261 -0.71 11.41 13.74
N THR A 262 -0.12 11.16 14.90
CA THR A 262 1.11 11.81 15.36
C THR A 262 2.29 10.83 15.39
N VAL A 263 3.48 11.34 15.12
CA VAL A 263 4.78 10.64 15.19
C VAL A 263 5.71 11.46 16.09
N GLY A 264 6.43 10.82 17.01
CA GLY A 264 7.20 11.51 18.06
C GLY A 264 6.31 12.24 19.09
N GLY A 265 6.95 12.87 20.07
CA GLY A 265 6.24 13.42 21.24
C GLY A 265 5.95 12.34 22.29
N ASN A 266 5.16 12.67 23.31
CA ASN A 266 4.78 11.70 24.34
C ASN A 266 3.78 10.68 23.80
N SER A 267 4.18 9.41 23.78
CA SER A 267 3.39 8.30 23.23
C SER A 267 2.05 8.06 23.94
N SER A 268 1.91 8.46 25.22
CA SER A 268 0.68 8.30 26.00
C SER A 268 -0.44 9.25 25.57
N ILE A 269 -0.11 10.29 24.82
CA ILE A 269 -1.06 11.30 24.30
C ILE A 269 -0.99 11.41 22.77
N SER A 270 -0.45 10.37 22.11
CA SER A 270 -0.47 10.24 20.67
C SER A 270 -1.89 10.31 20.13
N LEU A 271 -2.05 10.91 18.96
CA LEU A 271 -3.30 10.89 18.21
C LEU A 271 -3.16 9.90 17.07
N ILE A 272 -4.17 9.07 16.85
CA ILE A 272 -4.33 8.23 15.65
C ILE A 272 -5.82 7.95 15.46
N GLY A 273 -6.29 7.95 14.21
CA GLY A 273 -7.65 7.58 13.93
C GLY A 273 -8.08 7.78 12.48
N GLU A 274 -9.29 7.32 12.20
CA GLU A 274 -9.99 7.52 10.93
C GLU A 274 -11.35 8.16 11.19
N ILE A 275 -11.76 9.07 10.31
CA ILE A 275 -13.01 9.80 10.38
C ILE A 275 -13.68 9.77 9.01
N ASP A 276 -14.90 9.25 8.96
CA ASP A 276 -15.78 9.43 7.81
C ASP A 276 -16.43 10.82 7.93
N LEU A 277 -16.14 11.69 6.96
CA LEU A 277 -16.57 13.09 6.96
C LEU A 277 -17.97 13.18 6.33
N GLY A 278 -19.00 13.25 7.17
CA GLY A 278 -20.39 13.47 6.78
C GLY A 278 -20.82 14.95 6.79
N PRO A 279 -22.11 15.24 6.55
CA PRO A 279 -22.66 16.61 6.57
C PRO A 279 -22.64 17.27 7.95
N THR A 280 -22.47 16.48 9.02
CA THR A 280 -22.25 16.95 10.40
C THR A 280 -20.88 16.47 10.85
N VAL A 281 -19.96 17.39 11.12
CA VAL A 281 -18.60 17.07 11.61
C VAL A 281 -18.59 17.14 13.15
N PRO A 282 -18.42 16.03 13.90
CA PRO A 282 -18.43 16.05 15.35
C PRO A 282 -17.03 15.99 16.00
N LYS A 283 -17.00 16.48 17.25
CA LYS A 283 -15.96 16.51 18.30
C LYS A 283 -14.55 16.90 17.86
N LYS A 284 -14.19 18.15 18.19
CA LYS A 284 -12.82 18.67 18.15
C LYS A 284 -11.84 17.74 18.86
N ILE A 285 -10.72 17.47 18.22
CA ILE A 285 -9.58 16.72 18.74
C ILE A 285 -8.52 17.75 19.17
N GLN A 286 -8.18 17.75 20.46
CA GLN A 286 -7.20 18.69 20.99
C GLN A 286 -5.77 18.26 20.64
N MET A 287 -5.07 19.08 19.85
CA MET A 287 -3.66 18.85 19.51
C MET A 287 -2.67 19.48 20.49
N ALA A 288 -3.11 20.48 21.27
CA ALA A 288 -2.23 21.28 22.11
C ALA A 288 -1.42 20.45 23.12
N GLN A 289 -2.02 19.42 23.70
CA GLN A 289 -1.34 18.54 24.66
C GLN A 289 -0.18 17.77 24.00
N TRP A 290 -0.43 17.17 22.83
CA TRP A 290 0.61 16.48 22.09
C TRP A 290 1.72 17.45 21.65
N GLN A 291 1.36 18.61 21.09
CA GLN A 291 2.33 19.63 20.66
C GLN A 291 3.22 20.11 21.82
N ALA A 292 2.63 20.32 23.01
CA ALA A 292 3.36 20.74 24.20
C ALA A 292 4.30 19.65 24.76
N SER A 293 4.09 18.39 24.38
CA SER A 293 4.97 17.28 24.79
C SER A 293 6.20 17.12 23.90
N VAL A 294 6.31 17.85 22.79
CA VAL A 294 7.39 17.67 21.82
C VAL A 294 8.70 18.21 22.36
N ASP A 295 9.71 17.36 22.44
CA ASP A 295 11.07 17.72 22.84
C ASP A 295 12.11 16.96 21.99
N ALA A 296 13.39 17.13 22.33
CA ALA A 296 14.49 16.51 21.59
C ALA A 296 14.68 15.02 21.92
N ASP A 297 14.19 14.55 23.05
CA ASP A 297 14.37 13.18 23.56
C ASP A 297 13.31 12.24 22.97
N ASN A 298 12.12 12.76 22.67
CA ASN A 298 11.04 12.05 21.99
C ASN A 298 10.94 12.36 20.48
N ALA A 299 12.03 12.85 19.90
CA ALA A 299 12.14 13.14 18.48
C ALA A 299 12.29 11.85 17.64
N GLU A 300 11.43 11.69 16.64
CA GLU A 300 11.43 10.57 15.70
C GLU A 300 11.71 11.02 14.26
N LEU A 301 11.91 10.07 13.34
CA LEU A 301 12.03 10.35 11.91
C LEU A 301 10.74 10.96 11.35
N ILE A 302 10.82 12.21 10.89
CA ILE A 302 9.66 12.96 10.38
C ILE A 302 9.81 13.44 8.94
N ASP A 303 11.05 13.51 8.43
CA ASP A 303 11.34 13.87 7.04
C ASP A 303 12.72 13.36 6.60
N ILE A 304 12.96 13.34 5.29
CA ILE A 304 14.29 13.18 4.68
C ILE A 304 14.82 14.59 4.37
N GLY A 305 16.09 14.86 4.71
CA GLY A 305 16.59 16.24 4.78
C GLY A 305 16.69 16.97 3.45
N ASN A 306 16.95 16.24 2.37
CA ASN A 306 17.04 16.77 1.01
C ASN A 306 16.66 15.70 -0.03
N GLU A 307 16.57 16.09 -1.30
CA GLU A 307 16.15 15.21 -2.42
C GLU A 307 17.12 14.06 -2.73
N ASP A 308 18.38 14.19 -2.32
CA ASP A 308 19.47 13.19 -2.38
C ASP A 308 19.69 12.51 -1.01
N GLY A 309 18.77 12.67 -0.06
CA GLY A 309 18.90 12.16 1.31
C GLY A 309 18.86 10.64 1.45
N VAL A 310 18.76 9.92 0.32
CA VAL A 310 18.85 8.46 0.25
C VAL A 310 19.74 8.00 -0.93
N ILE A 311 20.45 6.89 -0.77
CA ILE A 311 21.34 6.29 -1.78
C ILE A 311 20.89 4.87 -2.09
N ASN A 312 20.90 4.42 -3.36
CA ASN A 312 20.54 3.04 -3.69
C ASN A 312 21.53 2.05 -3.03
N ILE A 313 21.03 1.00 -2.35
CA ILE A 313 21.93 0.07 -1.64
C ILE A 313 22.92 -0.63 -2.58
N ALA A 314 22.59 -0.77 -3.87
CA ALA A 314 23.48 -1.34 -4.87
C ALA A 314 24.74 -0.49 -5.09
N ASP A 315 24.67 0.83 -4.87
CA ASP A 315 25.79 1.73 -5.07
C ASP A 315 26.84 1.60 -3.95
N LEU A 316 26.50 0.92 -2.85
CA LEU A 316 27.42 0.59 -1.75
C LEU A 316 28.17 -0.72 -1.96
N ILE A 317 27.88 -1.46 -3.05
CA ILE A 317 28.49 -2.75 -3.34
C ILE A 317 29.64 -2.54 -4.32
N SER A 318 30.85 -2.95 -3.94
CA SER A 318 32.04 -2.79 -4.79
C SER A 318 32.14 -3.85 -5.90
N ASP A 319 31.62 -5.06 -5.70
CA ASP A 319 31.55 -6.09 -6.74
C ASP A 319 30.51 -5.66 -7.80
N GLU A 320 30.97 -5.40 -9.02
CA GLU A 320 30.13 -4.84 -10.09
C GLU A 320 28.99 -5.77 -10.51
N ALA A 321 29.23 -7.07 -10.58
CA ALA A 321 28.22 -8.05 -10.97
C ALA A 321 27.14 -8.17 -9.89
N LYS A 322 27.54 -8.19 -8.62
CA LYS A 322 26.63 -8.18 -7.49
C LYS A 322 25.83 -6.89 -7.41
N ALA A 323 26.50 -5.74 -7.56
CA ALA A 323 25.87 -4.42 -7.57
C ALA A 323 24.81 -4.33 -8.67
N LEU A 324 25.12 -4.78 -9.89
CA LEU A 324 24.17 -4.80 -11.00
C LEU A 324 22.96 -5.70 -10.71
N ALA A 325 23.19 -6.90 -10.17
CA ALA A 325 22.10 -7.81 -9.79
C ALA A 325 21.17 -7.21 -8.74
N VAL A 326 21.73 -6.55 -7.70
CA VAL A 326 20.96 -5.85 -6.67
C VAL A 326 20.21 -4.65 -7.24
N ARG A 327 20.85 -3.85 -8.11
CA ARG A 327 20.22 -2.70 -8.75
C ARG A 327 19.01 -3.10 -9.59
N ASN A 328 19.14 -4.16 -10.39
CA ASN A 328 18.04 -4.70 -11.18
C ASN A 328 16.90 -5.22 -10.29
N TYR A 329 17.23 -5.93 -9.22
CA TYR A 329 16.23 -6.40 -8.27
C TYR A 329 15.50 -5.24 -7.57
N VAL A 330 16.23 -4.20 -7.09
CA VAL A 330 15.62 -2.98 -6.50
C VAL A 330 14.66 -2.33 -7.49
N LYS A 331 15.07 -2.15 -8.75
CA LYS A 331 14.21 -1.56 -9.79
C LYS A 331 12.93 -2.36 -9.98
N GLN A 332 13.02 -3.68 -10.13
CA GLN A 332 11.84 -4.53 -10.31
C GLN A 332 10.95 -4.53 -9.06
N TYR A 333 11.57 -4.62 -7.88
CA TYR A 333 10.86 -4.58 -6.59
C TYR A 333 10.01 -3.32 -6.44
N LEU A 334 10.55 -2.15 -6.82
CA LEU A 334 9.83 -0.88 -6.82
C LEU A 334 8.75 -0.81 -7.91
N ILE A 335 9.00 -1.33 -9.12
CA ILE A 335 7.99 -1.42 -10.19
C ILE A 335 6.79 -2.27 -9.77
N ASP A 336 7.04 -3.38 -9.09
CA ASP A 336 5.99 -4.31 -8.65
C ASP A 336 5.12 -3.71 -7.54
N ARG A 337 5.72 -2.85 -6.70
CA ARG A 337 5.09 -2.26 -5.50
C ARG A 337 4.69 -0.81 -5.64
N GLN A 338 4.95 -0.17 -6.79
CA GLN A 338 4.52 1.20 -7.02
C GLN A 338 2.99 1.32 -6.94
N VAL A 339 2.53 2.54 -6.69
CA VAL A 339 1.11 2.89 -6.75
C VAL A 339 0.60 2.60 -8.16
N LYS A 340 -0.51 1.85 -8.23
CA LYS A 340 -1.25 1.57 -9.45
C LYS A 340 -2.66 2.07 -9.23
N MET A 341 -3.17 2.86 -10.16
CA MET A 341 -4.55 3.31 -10.14
C MET A 341 -5.47 2.22 -10.68
N VAL A 342 -6.61 2.06 -10.03
CA VAL A 342 -7.68 1.15 -10.43
C VAL A 342 -8.80 2.00 -11.01
N ASP A 343 -9.33 1.61 -12.17
CA ASP A 343 -10.48 2.31 -12.74
C ASP A 343 -11.67 2.20 -11.78
N GLY A 344 -12.33 3.33 -11.48
CA GLY A 344 -13.60 3.32 -10.76
C GLY A 344 -14.73 2.63 -11.53
N PRO A 345 -15.87 2.34 -10.89
CA PRO A 345 -17.03 1.79 -11.55
C PRO A 345 -17.55 2.82 -12.59
N ALA A 346 -17.81 2.33 -13.79
CA ALA A 346 -18.30 3.12 -14.92
C ALA A 346 -19.77 2.77 -15.23
N PRO A 347 -20.51 3.66 -15.90
CA PRO A 347 -21.91 3.44 -16.25
C PRO A 347 -22.17 2.12 -16.97
N VAL A 348 -23.17 1.38 -16.50
CA VAL A 348 -23.86 0.33 -17.25
C VAL A 348 -25.14 0.97 -17.80
N TYR A 349 -25.28 0.90 -19.12
CA TYR A 349 -26.42 1.43 -19.86
C TYR A 349 -27.42 0.32 -20.13
N GLN A 350 -28.70 0.66 -19.96
CA GLN A 350 -29.83 -0.16 -20.33
C GLN A 350 -30.35 0.28 -21.70
N PHE A 351 -30.66 -0.70 -22.53
CA PHE A 351 -31.25 -0.51 -23.85
C PHE A 351 -32.57 -1.29 -23.93
N PHE A 352 -33.54 -0.75 -24.66
CA PHE A 352 -34.84 -1.38 -24.85
C PHE A 352 -35.14 -1.57 -26.34
N ASP A 353 -35.63 -2.74 -26.69
CA ASP A 353 -36.17 -3.03 -28.02
C ASP A 353 -37.71 -3.10 -27.93
N ALA A 354 -38.37 -2.15 -28.59
CA ALA A 354 -39.83 -2.03 -28.57
C ALA A 354 -40.55 -3.19 -29.27
N GLY A 355 -39.91 -3.88 -30.22
CA GLY A 355 -40.53 -4.99 -30.95
C GLY A 355 -40.83 -6.21 -30.08
N PRO A 356 -39.82 -6.82 -29.44
CA PRO A 356 -39.97 -7.93 -28.52
C PRO A 356 -40.19 -7.47 -27.06
N SER A 357 -40.07 -6.16 -26.77
CA SER A 357 -40.21 -5.56 -25.42
C SER A 357 -39.16 -6.02 -24.41
N ASN A 358 -37.89 -6.05 -24.84
CA ASN A 358 -36.79 -6.65 -24.08
C ASN A 358 -35.68 -5.66 -23.72
N PHE A 359 -35.02 -5.92 -22.60
CA PHE A 359 -33.89 -5.12 -22.12
C PHE A 359 -32.55 -5.82 -22.40
N ALA A 360 -31.56 -5.03 -22.78
CA ALA A 360 -30.16 -5.44 -22.89
C ALA A 360 -29.25 -4.45 -22.15
N TYR A 361 -28.07 -4.90 -21.73
CA TYR A 361 -27.15 -4.12 -20.92
C TYR A 361 -25.78 -4.03 -21.58
N SER A 362 -25.13 -2.87 -21.46
CA SER A 362 -23.77 -2.68 -21.97
C SER A 362 -23.03 -1.57 -21.21
N MET A 363 -21.71 -1.69 -21.14
CA MET A 363 -20.83 -0.60 -20.68
C MET A 363 -20.58 0.46 -21.77
N GLU A 364 -20.99 0.18 -23.01
CA GLU A 364 -20.88 1.10 -24.15
C GLU A 364 -22.22 1.80 -24.41
N LYS A 365 -22.18 3.11 -24.72
CA LYS A 365 -23.39 3.91 -24.98
C LYS A 365 -24.16 3.51 -26.23
N VAL A 366 -23.49 2.90 -27.22
CA VAL A 366 -24.13 2.45 -28.47
C VAL A 366 -23.42 1.18 -28.94
N PRO A 367 -23.85 -0.01 -28.49
CA PRO A 367 -23.20 -1.25 -28.90
C PRO A 367 -23.54 -1.57 -30.36
N ALA A 368 -22.55 -1.91 -31.16
CA ALA A 368 -22.75 -2.29 -32.58
C ALA A 368 -23.69 -3.50 -32.75
N ILE A 369 -23.84 -4.32 -31.71
CA ILE A 369 -24.66 -5.53 -31.68
C ILE A 369 -26.16 -5.29 -31.47
N TYR A 370 -26.60 -4.04 -31.23
CA TYR A 370 -27.99 -3.71 -30.91
C TYR A 370 -28.58 -2.61 -31.81
N SER A 371 -28.40 -2.71 -33.13
CA SER A 371 -28.90 -1.70 -34.09
C SER A 371 -30.41 -1.36 -33.97
N ARG A 372 -31.22 -2.26 -33.38
CA ARG A 372 -32.65 -2.06 -33.11
C ARG A 372 -32.98 -1.58 -31.68
N PHE A 373 -32.04 -1.62 -30.74
CA PHE A 373 -32.31 -1.21 -29.37
C PHE A 373 -32.05 0.29 -29.18
N ILE A 374 -32.90 0.91 -28.38
CA ILE A 374 -32.84 2.32 -28.07
C ILE A 374 -32.32 2.47 -26.64
N PHE A 375 -31.33 3.35 -26.46
CA PHE A 375 -30.83 3.74 -25.13
C PHE A 375 -31.99 4.20 -24.24
N GLN A 376 -32.08 3.66 -23.03
CA GLN A 376 -33.06 4.06 -22.03
C GLN A 376 -32.44 4.95 -20.97
N THR A 377 -31.46 4.40 -20.24
CA THR A 377 -30.87 5.07 -19.09
C THR A 377 -29.51 4.48 -18.74
N GLN A 378 -28.74 5.21 -17.94
CA GLN A 378 -27.71 4.62 -17.09
C GLN A 378 -28.42 3.99 -15.89
N VAL A 379 -28.35 2.66 -15.78
CA VAL A 379 -29.12 1.92 -14.77
C VAL A 379 -28.38 1.79 -13.44
N PHE A 380 -27.06 1.64 -13.50
CA PHE A 380 -26.13 1.62 -12.37
C PHE A 380 -24.70 1.76 -12.91
N LYS A 381 -23.69 1.62 -12.06
CA LYS A 381 -22.28 1.56 -12.42
C LYS A 381 -21.65 0.23 -11.98
N ALA A 382 -20.71 -0.27 -12.76
CA ALA A 382 -19.96 -1.50 -12.51
C ALA A 382 -18.53 -1.41 -13.05
N TYR A 383 -17.68 -2.40 -12.80
CA TYR A 383 -16.31 -2.38 -13.30
C TYR A 383 -16.23 -2.96 -14.71
N ASN A 384 -15.43 -2.33 -15.57
CA ASN A 384 -15.18 -2.80 -16.94
C ASN A 384 -14.09 -3.89 -17.02
N LYS A 385 -13.38 -4.14 -15.92
CA LYS A 385 -12.27 -5.09 -15.81
C LYS A 385 -12.36 -5.83 -14.47
N SER A 386 -11.72 -6.99 -14.40
CA SER A 386 -11.58 -7.74 -13.16
C SER A 386 -10.82 -6.90 -12.13
N ILE A 387 -11.41 -6.74 -10.96
CA ILE A 387 -10.77 -6.18 -9.77
C ILE A 387 -10.89 -7.18 -8.62
N ASP A 388 -10.13 -6.97 -7.54
CA ASP A 388 -10.18 -7.86 -6.38
C ASP A 388 -11.59 -7.98 -5.80
N GLY A 389 -12.04 -9.21 -5.55
CA GLY A 389 -13.38 -9.52 -5.05
C GLY A 389 -14.54 -9.42 -6.06
N ALA A 390 -14.40 -8.72 -7.19
CA ALA A 390 -15.46 -8.64 -8.19
C ALA A 390 -15.46 -9.87 -9.13
N LYS A 391 -16.65 -10.31 -9.53
CA LYS A 391 -16.87 -11.45 -10.42
C LYS A 391 -17.43 -10.99 -11.76
N PRO A 392 -17.12 -11.70 -12.86
CA PRO A 392 -17.70 -11.40 -14.16
C PRO A 392 -19.22 -11.61 -14.15
N VAL A 393 -19.95 -10.64 -14.72
CA VAL A 393 -21.38 -10.75 -15.02
C VAL A 393 -21.54 -11.06 -16.50
N TYR A 394 -22.09 -12.23 -16.76
CA TYR A 394 -22.37 -12.74 -18.10
C TYR A 394 -23.77 -12.33 -18.54
N GLN A 395 -23.90 -11.97 -19.82
CA GLN A 395 -25.22 -11.82 -20.43
C GLN A 395 -25.49 -13.01 -21.34
N TYR A 396 -26.68 -13.58 -21.18
CA TYR A 396 -27.17 -14.68 -22.00
C TYR A 396 -28.37 -14.21 -22.81
N TYR A 397 -28.50 -14.71 -24.04
CA TYR A 397 -29.61 -14.38 -24.94
C TYR A 397 -30.34 -15.62 -25.40
N SER A 398 -31.67 -15.61 -25.35
CA SER A 398 -32.50 -16.64 -25.95
C SER A 398 -33.16 -16.13 -27.24
N ALA A 399 -32.80 -16.68 -28.39
CA ALA A 399 -33.45 -16.33 -29.66
C ALA A 399 -34.93 -16.73 -29.70
N ALA A 400 -35.29 -17.83 -29.02
CA ALA A 400 -36.66 -18.34 -28.98
C ALA A 400 -37.61 -17.42 -28.19
N LYS A 401 -37.11 -16.82 -27.11
CA LYS A 401 -37.87 -15.90 -26.24
C LYS A 401 -37.62 -14.42 -26.55
N GLY A 402 -36.52 -14.12 -27.24
CA GLY A 402 -36.03 -12.78 -27.51
C GLY A 402 -35.38 -12.06 -26.32
N GLU A 403 -35.28 -12.70 -25.15
CA GLU A 403 -34.91 -12.05 -23.88
C GLU A 403 -33.41 -12.19 -23.53
N PHE A 404 -32.94 -11.30 -22.66
CA PHE A 404 -31.59 -11.34 -22.09
C PHE A 404 -31.66 -11.55 -20.58
N ILE A 405 -30.68 -12.27 -20.03
CA ILE A 405 -30.51 -12.48 -18.60
C ILE A 405 -29.06 -12.23 -18.20
N LEU A 406 -28.86 -11.58 -17.05
CA LEU A 406 -27.56 -11.35 -16.44
C LEU A 406 -27.32 -12.35 -15.30
N THR A 407 -26.12 -12.91 -15.23
CA THR A 407 -25.75 -13.86 -14.17
C THR A 407 -24.25 -13.84 -13.85
N LEU A 408 -23.88 -14.16 -12.61
CA LEU A 408 -22.49 -14.38 -12.21
C LEU A 408 -21.95 -15.76 -12.62
N ASN A 409 -22.80 -16.66 -13.12
CA ASN A 409 -22.42 -18.03 -13.46
C ASN A 409 -22.11 -18.19 -14.95
N ALA A 410 -20.84 -18.36 -15.29
CA ALA A 410 -20.35 -18.61 -16.66
C ALA A 410 -20.88 -19.88 -17.32
N SER A 411 -21.43 -20.80 -16.52
CA SER A 411 -21.96 -22.11 -16.94
C SER A 411 -23.37 -22.30 -16.38
N ALA A 412 -24.15 -21.23 -16.32
CA ALA A 412 -25.55 -21.32 -15.93
C ALA A 412 -26.28 -22.33 -16.84
N ASN A 413 -26.96 -23.31 -16.23
CA ASN A 413 -27.77 -24.27 -16.96
C ASN A 413 -29.07 -23.59 -17.43
N LEU A 414 -28.97 -22.87 -18.54
CA LEU A 414 -30.05 -22.10 -19.15
C LEU A 414 -30.35 -22.70 -20.54
N PRO A 415 -31.20 -23.74 -20.63
CA PRO A 415 -31.54 -24.36 -21.90
C PRO A 415 -32.12 -23.35 -22.89
N GLY A 416 -31.55 -23.31 -24.11
CA GLY A 416 -32.00 -22.39 -25.15
C GLY A 416 -31.47 -20.96 -25.04
N TYR A 417 -30.46 -20.72 -24.19
CA TYR A 417 -29.74 -19.46 -24.12
C TYR A 417 -28.29 -19.62 -24.59
N THR A 418 -27.81 -18.61 -25.31
CA THR A 418 -26.42 -18.49 -25.74
C THR A 418 -25.70 -17.50 -24.84
N ASN A 419 -24.54 -17.88 -24.29
CA ASN A 419 -23.68 -16.96 -23.54
C ASN A 419 -23.05 -15.93 -24.49
N MET A 420 -23.33 -14.64 -24.28
CA MET A 420 -22.79 -13.53 -25.08
C MET A 420 -21.47 -12.97 -24.53
N GLY A 421 -20.96 -13.53 -23.43
CA GLY A 421 -19.74 -13.11 -22.77
C GLY A 421 -19.97 -12.19 -21.57
N VAL A 422 -18.86 -11.69 -21.04
CA VAL A 422 -18.83 -10.79 -19.88
C VAL A 422 -19.22 -9.39 -20.32
N VAL A 423 -20.18 -8.78 -19.63
CA VAL A 423 -20.61 -7.39 -19.89
C VAL A 423 -19.92 -6.42 -18.92
N PHE A 424 -19.80 -6.81 -17.66
CA PHE A 424 -19.12 -6.03 -16.61
C PHE A 424 -18.72 -6.95 -15.44
N TYR A 425 -18.08 -6.39 -14.42
CA TYR A 425 -17.70 -7.08 -13.19
C TYR A 425 -18.41 -6.43 -12.00
N ALA A 426 -18.99 -7.26 -11.13
CA ALA A 426 -19.79 -6.86 -9.97
C ALA A 426 -19.51 -7.79 -8.77
N TYR A 427 -19.86 -7.36 -7.56
CA TYR A 427 -19.63 -8.19 -6.37
C TYR A 427 -20.79 -9.16 -6.16
N ASP A 428 -20.49 -10.36 -5.66
CA ASP A 428 -21.50 -11.34 -5.23
C ASP A 428 -21.98 -11.12 -3.79
N LYS A 429 -21.34 -10.19 -3.07
CA LYS A 429 -21.63 -9.79 -1.71
C LYS A 429 -21.55 -8.27 -1.59
N GLN A 430 -22.28 -7.71 -0.63
CA GLN A 430 -22.22 -6.28 -0.37
C GLN A 430 -20.82 -5.88 0.11
N VAL A 431 -20.24 -4.90 -0.56
CA VAL A 431 -19.00 -4.20 -0.15
C VAL A 431 -19.29 -2.71 0.13
N PRO A 432 -18.41 -1.98 0.83
CA PRO A 432 -18.60 -0.55 1.08
C PRO A 432 -18.92 0.24 -0.20
N GLY A 433 -19.95 1.08 -0.14
CA GLY A 433 -20.42 1.89 -1.26
C GLY A 433 -21.23 1.15 -2.33
N SER A 434 -21.34 -0.18 -2.28
CA SER A 434 -22.18 -0.94 -3.20
C SER A 434 -23.64 -1.03 -2.74
N VAL A 435 -24.53 -1.14 -3.72
CA VAL A 435 -25.98 -1.32 -3.55
C VAL A 435 -26.42 -2.60 -4.26
N PRO A 436 -27.49 -3.26 -3.79
CA PRO A 436 -28.05 -4.42 -4.47
C PRO A 436 -28.53 -4.07 -5.88
N ALA A 437 -28.26 -4.94 -6.85
CA ALA A 437 -29.00 -4.98 -8.10
C ALA A 437 -30.10 -6.02 -7.97
N PHE A 438 -31.35 -5.60 -8.09
CA PHE A 438 -32.53 -6.46 -8.04
C PHE A 438 -32.91 -6.90 -9.45
N GLU A 439 -33.28 -8.16 -9.60
CA GLU A 439 -33.80 -8.73 -10.83
C GLU A 439 -35.32 -8.85 -10.75
N TYR A 440 -35.99 -8.38 -11.80
CA TYR A 440 -37.43 -8.50 -11.98
C TYR A 440 -37.73 -9.17 -13.31
N TYR A 441 -38.71 -10.06 -13.32
CA TYR A 441 -39.18 -10.75 -14.50
C TYR A 441 -40.59 -10.29 -14.84
N TYR A 442 -40.79 -9.87 -16.08
CA TYR A 442 -42.12 -9.58 -16.62
C TYR A 442 -42.60 -10.79 -17.41
N GLU A 443 -43.82 -11.23 -17.15
CA GLU A 443 -44.51 -12.23 -17.97
C GLU A 443 -45.96 -11.78 -18.19
N ALA A 444 -46.30 -11.51 -19.45
CA ALA A 444 -47.68 -11.18 -19.80
C ALA A 444 -48.11 -11.81 -21.13
N LYS A 445 -49.39 -12.16 -21.20
CA LYS A 445 -50.04 -12.66 -22.41
C LYS A 445 -50.99 -11.61 -22.97
N ILE A 446 -50.58 -10.94 -24.05
CA ILE A 446 -51.38 -9.90 -24.72
C ILE A 446 -51.69 -10.38 -26.13
N ASN A 447 -52.97 -10.43 -26.51
CA ASN A 447 -53.43 -10.83 -27.86
C ASN A 447 -52.80 -12.16 -28.36
N LYS A 448 -52.74 -13.17 -27.49
CA LYS A 448 -52.12 -14.50 -27.73
C LYS A 448 -50.59 -14.49 -27.89
N LYS A 449 -49.92 -13.34 -27.79
CA LYS A 449 -48.46 -13.23 -27.74
C LYS A 449 -47.98 -13.20 -26.29
N ILE A 450 -46.91 -13.93 -26.00
CA ILE A 450 -46.24 -13.95 -24.70
C ILE A 450 -45.10 -12.93 -24.74
N TYR A 451 -45.00 -12.11 -23.70
CA TYR A 451 -43.95 -11.10 -23.52
C TYR A 451 -43.20 -11.41 -22.23
N ASN A 452 -41.92 -11.73 -22.37
CA ASN A 452 -41.06 -12.18 -21.29
C ASN A 452 -39.77 -11.38 -21.30
N THR A 453 -39.40 -10.73 -20.18
CA THR A 453 -38.17 -9.95 -20.10
C THR A 453 -37.63 -9.85 -18.68
N HIS A 454 -36.30 -9.76 -18.56
CA HIS A 454 -35.62 -9.46 -17.31
C HIS A 454 -35.22 -7.99 -17.23
N TYR A 455 -35.50 -7.37 -16.10
CA TYR A 455 -35.16 -6.00 -15.77
C TYR A 455 -34.31 -5.96 -14.50
N TYR A 456 -33.20 -5.22 -14.54
CA TYR A 456 -32.29 -5.07 -13.42
C TYR A 456 -32.31 -3.62 -12.95
N SER A 457 -32.39 -3.38 -11.65
CA SER A 457 -32.44 -2.03 -11.07
C SER A 457 -31.88 -2.01 -9.65
N THR A 458 -31.38 -0.86 -9.21
CA THR A 458 -30.98 -0.64 -7.81
C THR A 458 -32.18 -0.29 -6.91
N SER A 459 -33.36 -0.09 -7.49
CA SER A 459 -34.62 0.08 -6.76
C SER A 459 -35.18 -1.27 -6.33
N GLY A 460 -35.47 -1.42 -5.03
CA GLY A 460 -36.19 -2.57 -4.47
C GLY A 460 -37.71 -2.56 -4.73
N THR A 461 -38.22 -1.53 -5.42
CA THR A 461 -39.65 -1.40 -5.73
C THR A 461 -39.97 -2.16 -7.01
N ILE A 462 -40.96 -3.05 -6.93
CA ILE A 462 -41.48 -3.80 -8.09
C ILE A 462 -41.99 -2.80 -9.15
N PRO A 463 -41.53 -2.88 -10.41
CA PRO A 463 -41.85 -1.87 -11.44
C PRO A 463 -43.34 -1.74 -11.80
N GLY A 464 -44.14 -2.78 -11.60
CA GLY A 464 -45.57 -2.78 -11.92
C GLY A 464 -46.25 -4.10 -11.57
N ARG A 465 -47.57 -4.18 -11.81
CA ARG A 465 -48.42 -5.30 -11.38
C ARG A 465 -48.00 -6.67 -11.93
N ASP A 466 -47.52 -6.70 -13.17
CA ASP A 466 -47.17 -7.94 -13.88
C ASP A 466 -45.66 -8.25 -13.82
N TRP A 467 -44.95 -7.61 -12.88
CA TRP A 467 -43.52 -7.86 -12.62
C TRP A 467 -43.35 -8.71 -11.36
N HIS A 468 -42.48 -9.70 -11.46
CA HIS A 468 -42.15 -10.63 -10.39
C HIS A 468 -40.71 -10.41 -9.93
N TYR A 469 -40.49 -10.34 -8.62
CA TYR A 469 -39.15 -10.28 -8.06
C TYR A 469 -38.45 -11.64 -8.20
N MET A 470 -37.27 -11.66 -8.80
CA MET A 470 -36.49 -12.88 -9.07
C MET A 470 -35.30 -13.05 -8.12
N GLY A 471 -34.86 -11.99 -7.45
CA GLY A 471 -33.75 -12.05 -6.51
C GLY A 471 -32.78 -10.89 -6.63
N LEU A 472 -31.65 -11.05 -5.95
CA LEU A 472 -30.52 -10.12 -5.90
C LEU A 472 -29.30 -10.84 -6.47
N PRO A 473 -29.09 -10.81 -7.79
CA PRO A 473 -28.02 -11.56 -8.44
C PRO A 473 -26.61 -11.04 -8.12
N PHE A 474 -26.45 -9.75 -7.83
CA PHE A 474 -25.15 -9.12 -7.58
C PHE A 474 -25.30 -7.72 -6.95
N TYR A 475 -24.16 -7.12 -6.57
CA TYR A 475 -24.06 -5.78 -6.00
C TYR A 475 -23.25 -4.85 -6.93
N VAL A 476 -23.79 -3.65 -7.16
CA VAL A 476 -23.30 -2.62 -8.11
C VAL A 476 -23.16 -1.27 -7.40
N PHE A 477 -22.86 -0.19 -8.13
CA PHE A 477 -22.78 1.17 -7.59
C PHE A 477 -23.84 2.07 -8.25
N ASN A 478 -24.24 3.15 -7.58
CA ASN A 478 -25.13 4.16 -8.16
C ASN A 478 -24.39 5.11 -9.12
#